data_AF-A0A3N4N6I5-F1
#
_entry.id   AF-A0A3N4N6I5-F1
#
_cell.length_a   1.000
_cell.length_b   1.000
_cell.length_c   1.000
_cell.angle_alpha   90.00
_cell.angle_beta   90.00
_cell.angle_gamma   90.00
#
_symmetry.space_group_name_H-M   'P 1'
#
loop_
_entity.id
_entity.type
_entity.pdbx_description
1 polymer ?
#
loop_
_entity_poly.entity_id
_entity_poly.type
_entity_poly.pdbx_seq_one_letter_code
_entity_poly.pdbx_strand_id
1 'polypeptide(L)' 'MEKSAFYQHFKMITGCTPLQYQKSIRLNHAKSLILKSDLPITQTAYQVGYESANQFSREYKRISSTI' A
#
# COMPACT_ATOMS: atom_id res chain seq x y z
N MET A 1 12.62 9.24 -20.90
CA MET A 1 13.10 8.00 -20.29
C MET A 1 11.95 7.02 -20.22
N GLU A 2 12.09 5.88 -20.91
CA GLU A 2 11.05 4.87 -21.07
C GLU A 2 10.64 4.24 -19.73
N LYS A 3 9.33 4.17 -19.45
CA LYS A 3 8.77 3.61 -18.20
C LYS A 3 9.32 2.20 -17.89
N SER A 4 9.66 1.43 -18.92
CA SER A 4 10.28 0.11 -18.81
C SER A 4 11.63 0.11 -18.07
N ALA A 5 12.55 1.02 -18.45
CA ALA A 5 13.89 1.06 -17.86
C ALA A 5 13.85 1.45 -16.37
N PHE A 6 12.99 2.41 -16.02
CA PHE A 6 12.75 2.78 -14.62
C PHE A 6 12.20 1.60 -13.81
N TYR A 7 11.19 0.89 -14.31
CA TYR A 7 10.60 -0.26 -13.61
C TYR A 7 11.61 -1.38 -13.37
N GLN A 8 12.46 -1.67 -14.37
CA GLN A 8 13.50 -2.68 -14.22
C GLN A 8 14.56 -2.27 -13.22
N HIS A 9 15.08 -1.05 -13.31
CA HIS A 9 16.10 -0.56 -12.40
C HIS A 9 15.57 -0.46 -10.96
N PHE A 10 14.34 0.04 -10.80
CA PHE A 10 13.66 0.11 -9.50
C PHE A 10 13.47 -1.29 -8.90
N LYS A 11 13.04 -2.26 -9.69
CA LYS A 11 12.89 -3.66 -9.22
C LYS A 11 14.22 -4.30 -8.89
N MET A 12 15.28 -4.00 -9.64
CA MET A 12 16.62 -4.49 -9.36
C MET A 12 17.13 -3.99 -7.99
N ILE A 13 16.86 -2.73 -7.65
CA ILE A 13 17.28 -2.12 -6.38
C ILE A 13 16.36 -2.53 -5.22
N THR A 14 15.04 -2.49 -5.41
CA THR A 14 14.07 -2.65 -4.32
C THR A 14 13.49 -4.07 -4.20
N GLY A 15 13.81 -4.96 -5.14
CA GLY A 15 13.26 -6.32 -5.23
C GLY A 15 11.80 -6.39 -5.71
N CYS A 16 11.12 -5.26 -5.89
CA CYS A 16 9.70 -5.21 -6.26
C CYS A 16 9.40 -4.10 -7.27
N THR A 17 8.24 -4.17 -7.92
CA THR A 17 7.87 -3.09 -8.86
C THR A 17 7.54 -1.80 -8.11
N PRO A 18 7.69 -0.62 -8.73
CA PRO A 18 7.32 0.66 -8.12
C PRO A 18 5.90 0.66 -7.53
N LEU A 19 4.95 0.02 -8.22
CA LEU A 19 3.57 -0.09 -7.75
C LEU A 19 3.44 -0.97 -6.50
N GLN A 20 4.17 -2.09 -6.43
CA GLN A 20 4.19 -2.94 -5.23
C GLN A 20 4.80 -2.21 -4.04
N TYR A 21 5.89 -1.47 -4.27
CA TYR A 21 6.54 -0.66 -3.24
C TYR A 21 5.65 0.47 -2.74
N GLN A 22 4.98 1.19 -3.64
CA GLN A 22 4.04 2.23 -3.25
C GLN A 22 2.89 1.66 -2.41
N LYS A 23 2.36 0.49 -2.78
CA LYS A 23 1.32 -0.20 -2.01
C LYS A 23 1.80 -0.60 -0.62
N SER A 24 3.02 -1.13 -0.49
CA SER A 24 3.54 -1.53 0.83
C SER A 24 3.70 -0.33 1.75
N ILE A 25 4.19 0.81 1.24
CA ILE A 25 4.27 2.06 2.00
C ILE A 25 2.88 2.51 2.47
N ARG A 26 1.89 2.55 1.57
CA ARG A 26 0.52 2.99 1.92
C ARG A 26 -0.11 2.09 2.98
N LEU A 27 0.08 0.78 2.88
CA LEU A 27 -0.48 -0.17 3.84
C LEU A 27 0.23 -0.13 5.19
N ASN A 28 1.55 0.07 5.21
CA ASN A 28 2.30 0.29 6.45
C ASN A 28 1.86 1.57 7.15
N HIS A 29 1.64 2.65 6.39
CA HIS A 29 1.08 3.88 6.93
C HIS A 29 -0.34 3.66 7.48
N ALA A 30 -1.19 2.92 6.75
CA ALA A 30 -2.53 2.59 7.21
C ALA A 30 -2.51 1.77 8.50
N LYS A 31 -1.59 0.80 8.65
CA LYS A 31 -1.41 0.05 9.89
C LYS A 31 -1.04 0.97 11.05
N SER A 32 -0.13 1.93 10.83
CA SER A 32 0.19 2.91 11.87
C SER A 32 -0.99 3.81 12.23
N LEU A 33 -1.83 4.20 11.26
CA LEU A 33 -3.01 5.01 11.52
C LEU A 33 -4.07 4.24 12.31
N ILE A 34 -4.38 3.01 11.91
CA ILE A 34 -5.35 2.15 12.61
C ILE A 34 -4.90 1.85 14.04
N LEU A 35 -3.59 1.68 14.28
CA LEU A 35 -3.07 1.42 15.63
C LEU A 35 -3.00 2.66 16.52
N LYS A 36 -2.89 3.86 15.94
CA LYS A 36 -2.70 5.11 16.69
C LYS A 36 -3.96 5.97 16.79
N SER A 37 -5.01 5.63 16.06
CA SER A 37 -6.24 6.42 15.99
C SER A 37 -7.46 5.53 16.02
N ASP A 38 -8.54 6.01 16.64
CA ASP A 38 -9.86 5.37 16.61
C ASP A 38 -10.60 5.62 15.28
N LEU A 39 -9.86 5.92 14.21
CA LEU A 39 -10.47 6.19 12.91
C LEU A 39 -11.04 4.90 12.32
N PRO A 40 -12.27 4.94 11.77
CA PRO A 40 -12.81 3.81 11.03
C PRO A 40 -11.88 3.40 9.89
N ILE A 41 -11.80 2.08 9.64
CA ILE A 41 -10.98 1.50 8.55
C ILE A 41 -11.32 2.14 7.20
N THR A 42 -12.59 2.45 6.97
CA THR A 42 -13.06 3.13 5.75
C THR A 42 -12.45 4.53 5.60
N GLN A 43 -12.38 5.31 6.67
CA GLN A 43 -11.79 6.65 6.66
C GLN A 43 -10.26 6.58 6.50
N THR A 44 -9.61 5.61 7.14
CA THR A 44 -8.17 5.37 6.95
C THR A 44 -7.84 5.07 5.49
N ALA A 45 -8.67 4.28 4.79
CA ALA A 45 -8.45 3.94 3.38
C ALA A 45 -8.31 5.19 2.49
N TYR A 46 -9.21 6.16 2.67
CA TYR A 46 -9.17 7.42 1.91
C TYR A 46 -7.95 8.28 2.29
N GLN A 47 -7.58 8.33 3.58
CA GLN A 47 -6.41 9.09 4.03
C GLN A 47 -5.09 8.54 3.47
N VAL A 48 -4.98 7.22 3.25
CA VAL A 48 -3.79 6.62 2.65
C VAL A 48 -3.83 6.59 1.10
N GLY A 49 -4.81 7.28 0.50
CA GLY A 49 -4.89 7.51 -0.94
C GLY A 49 -5.52 6.36 -1.74
N TYR A 50 -6.37 5.54 -1.13
CA TYR A 50 -7.22 4.60 -1.87
C TYR A 50 -8.53 5.29 -2.29
N GLU A 51 -8.93 5.07 -3.54
CA GLU A 51 -10.19 5.57 -4.09
C GLU A 51 -11.41 4.76 -3.61
N SER A 52 -11.18 3.54 -3.12
CA SER A 52 -12.23 2.64 -2.66
C SER A 52 -11.84 1.93 -1.37
N ALA A 53 -12.66 2.10 -0.32
CA ALA A 53 -12.50 1.40 0.95
C ALA A 53 -12.61 -0.13 0.80
N ASN A 54 -13.43 -0.64 -0.13
CA ASN A 54 -13.52 -2.08 -0.38
C ASN A 54 -12.22 -2.65 -0.95
N GLN A 55 -11.58 -1.94 -1.89
CA GLN A 55 -10.29 -2.34 -2.46
C GLN A 55 -9.20 -2.33 -1.39
N PHE A 56 -9.17 -1.28 -0.55
CA PHE A 56 -8.27 -1.21 0.59
C PHE A 56 -8.45 -2.40 1.54
N SER A 57 -9.68 -2.68 1.98
CA SER A 57 -9.97 -3.77 2.94
C SER A 57 -9.53 -5.13 2.41
N ARG A 58 -9.74 -5.41 1.12
CA ARG A 58 -9.30 -6.66 0.47
C ARG A 58 -7.76 -6.77 0.46
N GLU A 59 -7.07 -5.70 0.07
CA GLU A 59 -5.60 -5.69 0.01
C GLU A 59 -4.98 -5.74 1.41
N TYR A 60 -5.53 -4.97 2.35
CA TYR A 60 -5.09 -4.93 3.75
C TYR A 60 -5.23 -6.30 4.40
N LYS A 61 -6.41 -6.94 4.26
CA LYS A 61 -6.63 -8.30 4.78
C LYS A 61 -5.64 -9.30 4.19
N ARG A 62 -5.42 -9.28 2.87
CA ARG A 62 -4.48 -10.20 2.20
C ARG A 62 -3.06 -10.11 2.77
N ILE A 63 -2.60 -8.89 3.06
CA ILE A 63 -1.24 -8.66 3.58
C ILE A 63 -1.17 -8.91 5.09
N SER A 64 -2.21 -8.58 5.86
CA SER A 64 -2.27 -8.88 7.29
C SER A 64 -2.42 -10.38 7.58
N SER A 65 -2.99 -11.16 6.66
CA SER A 65 -3.12 -12.63 6.75
C SER A 65 -1.85 -13.41 6.43
N THR A 66 -0.74 -12.75 6.08
CA THR A 66 0.53 -13.40 5.72
C THR A 66 1.50 -13.53 6.92
N ILE A 67 1.00 -13.44 8.15
CA ILE A 67 1.77 -13.71 9.39
C ILE A 67 1.01 -14.73 10.21
#